data_AF-A0A1Y4FM79-F1
#
_entry.id   AF-A0A1Y4FM79-F1
#
_cell.length_a   1.000
_cell.length_b   1.000
_cell.length_c   1.000
_cell.angle_alpha   90.00
_cell.angle_beta   90.00
_cell.angle_gamma   90.00
#
_symmetry.space_group_name_H-M   'P 1'
#
loop_
_entity.id
_entity.type
_entity.pdbx_description
1 polymer ?
#
loop_
_entity_poly.entity_id
_entity_poly.type
_entity_poly.pdbx_seq_one_letter_code
_entity_poly.pdbx_strand_id
1 'polypeptide(L)'
;MENKQKFISQIMTSKSPVRACEDVDDAALSYAEIKALATGNPYIKEKMDLDIQVSKLKLMKANHTSQKYRLEANIAKDYPMQITAAKERLEGLKADKEAVHPFLEKAKDEFSMDIGGKIYTDRKEAGTALIAACAGLKAVRTSGRVGEIYGFHLFSEFDSFNQKYILTIKGQCSYKVEVGKDALGNLQRISNALYGIEKKVAETQNKLDTLQQQLATAKEEVAKPFPKEQELAEKSERLAELNALLNMDEKGPSEALDVDEGAEEPIVADSPRKPSVLGKLKEAKERLSAAQGEQGQPKHRQEQFI
;
A
#
# COMPACT_ATOMS: atom_id res chain seq x y z
N MET A 1 5.59 47.15 15.24
CA MET A 1 6.92 46.65 15.65
C MET A 1 6.87 45.21 16.16
N GLU A 2 5.81 44.77 16.86
CA GLU A 2 5.70 43.40 17.40
C GLU A 2 5.69 42.27 16.36
N ASN A 3 5.10 42.47 15.17
CA ASN A 3 5.03 41.41 14.15
C ASN A 3 6.41 41.05 13.54
N LYS A 4 7.37 42.00 13.50
CA LYS A 4 8.74 41.72 13.05
C LYS A 4 9.53 40.92 14.10
N GLN A 5 9.29 41.15 15.39
CA GLN A 5 9.94 40.37 16.46
C GLN A 5 9.42 38.92 16.53
N LYS A 6 8.13 38.69 16.29
CA LYS A 6 7.57 37.32 16.22
C LYS A 6 8.12 36.51 15.04
N PHE A 7 8.40 37.18 13.91
CA PHE A 7 8.99 36.52 12.74
C PHE A 7 10.46 36.14 12.97
N ILE A 8 11.22 37.00 13.64
CA ILE A 8 12.63 36.73 13.96
C ILE A 8 12.76 35.62 15.02
N SER A 9 11.84 35.53 15.99
CA SER A 9 11.90 34.46 17.00
C SER A 9 11.54 33.07 16.43
N GLN A 10 10.73 33.01 15.37
CA GLN A 10 10.41 31.76 14.67
C GLN A 10 11.58 31.19 13.86
N ILE A 11 12.51 32.03 13.39
CA ILE A 11 13.72 31.55 12.69
C ILE A 11 14.80 31.05 13.68
N MET A 12 14.82 31.58 14.90
CA MET A 12 15.78 31.21 15.95
C MET A 12 15.44 29.91 16.70
N THR A 13 14.21 29.40 16.58
CA THR A 13 13.84 28.10 17.17
C THR A 13 13.81 27.05 16.07
N SER A 14 14.78 26.14 16.07
CA SER A 14 15.01 25.06 15.08
C SER A 14 13.89 24.00 14.97
N LYS A 15 12.62 24.41 15.03
CA LYS A 15 11.47 23.59 14.65
C LYS A 15 11.09 23.97 13.24
N SER A 16 11.72 23.28 12.30
CA SER A 16 11.40 23.30 10.87
C SER A 16 9.88 23.24 10.67
N PRO A 17 9.25 24.25 10.04
CA PRO A 17 7.93 24.07 9.49
C PRO A 17 8.12 23.11 8.31
N VAL A 18 7.74 21.86 8.55
CA VAL A 18 7.72 20.77 7.58
C VAL A 18 7.05 21.30 6.32
N ARG A 19 7.87 21.34 5.25
CA ARG A 19 7.56 21.62 3.85
C ARG A 19 6.07 21.41 3.52
N ALA A 20 5.34 22.51 3.59
CA ALA A 20 4.11 22.78 2.86
C ALA A 20 4.28 24.08 2.07
N CYS A 21 5.50 24.40 1.65
CA CYS A 21 5.68 25.18 0.44
C CYS A 21 5.37 24.21 -0.69
N GLU A 22 4.14 24.26 -1.16
CA GLU A 22 3.83 24.06 -2.56
C GLU A 22 4.97 24.72 -3.36
N ASP A 23 5.65 23.94 -4.21
CA ASP A 23 6.39 24.50 -5.34
C ASP A 23 5.36 25.26 -6.18
N VAL A 24 5.07 26.49 -5.76
CA VAL A 24 4.68 27.54 -6.68
C VAL A 24 5.97 27.81 -7.43
N ASP A 25 6.17 27.08 -8.53
CA ASP A 25 7.05 27.55 -9.57
C ASP A 25 6.62 29.01 -9.84
N ASP A 26 7.47 29.94 -9.41
CA ASP A 26 7.40 31.34 -9.79
C ASP A 26 7.65 31.35 -11.30
N ALA A 27 6.58 31.11 -12.06
CA ALA A 27 6.60 31.14 -13.51
C ALA A 27 6.94 32.58 -13.89
N ALA A 28 8.24 32.84 -14.06
CA ALA A 28 8.74 34.11 -14.55
C ALA A 28 8.05 34.36 -15.89
N LEU A 29 7.15 35.34 -15.91
CA LEU A 29 6.45 35.78 -17.11
C LEU A 29 7.50 36.05 -18.19
N SER A 30 7.31 35.47 -19.37
CA SER A 30 8.20 35.75 -20.49
C SER A 30 8.17 37.25 -20.80
N TYR A 31 9.27 37.78 -21.33
CA TYR A 31 9.38 39.18 -21.74
C TYR A 31 8.22 39.60 -22.68
N ALA A 32 7.74 38.66 -23.51
CA ALA A 32 6.57 38.79 -24.36
C ALA A 32 5.27 39.02 -23.58
N GLU A 33 5.04 38.25 -22.52
CA GLU A 33 3.86 38.36 -21.66
C GLU A 33 3.85 39.68 -20.89
N ILE A 34 5.02 40.12 -20.40
CA ILE A 34 5.18 41.40 -19.70
C ILE A 34 4.93 42.58 -20.67
N LYS A 35 5.50 42.52 -21.88
CA LYS A 35 5.32 43.56 -22.91
C LYS A 35 3.87 43.66 -23.37
N ALA A 36 3.20 42.52 -23.56
CA ALA A 36 1.83 42.53 -24.07
C ALA A 36 0.76 42.90 -23.02
N LEU A 37 1.03 42.64 -21.74
CA LEU A 37 0.29 43.20 -20.61
C LEU A 37 0.38 44.74 -20.61
N ALA A 38 1.56 45.28 -20.88
CA ALA A 38 1.77 46.73 -20.98
C ALA A 38 1.11 47.35 -22.23
N THR A 39 0.97 46.60 -23.33
CA THR A 39 0.27 47.06 -24.56
C THR A 39 -1.23 46.74 -24.56
N GLY A 40 -1.76 46.08 -23.52
CA GLY A 40 -3.19 45.79 -23.38
C GLY A 40 -3.75 44.73 -24.34
N ASN A 41 -2.93 43.79 -24.83
CA ASN A 41 -3.40 42.76 -25.75
C ASN A 41 -4.36 41.77 -25.03
N PRO A 42 -5.65 41.71 -25.40
CA PRO A 42 -6.63 40.83 -24.72
C PRO A 42 -6.30 39.33 -24.87
N TYR A 43 -5.59 38.92 -25.92
CA TYR A 43 -5.24 37.53 -26.16
C TYR A 43 -4.20 36.98 -25.16
N ILE A 44 -3.32 37.83 -24.61
CA ILE A 44 -2.33 37.41 -23.62
C ILE A 44 -3.00 37.14 -22.27
N LYS A 45 -4.01 37.95 -21.91
CA LYS A 45 -4.81 37.74 -20.71
C LYS A 45 -5.62 36.44 -20.80
N GLU A 46 -6.24 36.17 -21.96
CA GLU A 46 -6.96 34.91 -22.22
C GLU A 46 -6.01 33.70 -22.14
N LYS A 47 -4.82 33.80 -22.74
CA LYS A 47 -3.78 32.77 -22.67
C LYS A 47 -3.41 32.43 -21.22
N MET A 48 -3.07 33.44 -20.40
CA MET A 48 -2.66 33.21 -19.00
C MET A 48 -3.76 32.51 -18.18
N ASP A 49 -5.02 32.93 -18.34
CA ASP A 49 -6.15 32.30 -17.65
C ASP A 49 -6.35 30.85 -18.12
N LEU A 50 -6.25 30.60 -19.43
CA LEU A 50 -6.32 29.25 -19.99
C LEU A 50 -5.14 28.38 -19.55
N ASP A 51 -3.92 28.91 -19.42
CA ASP A 51 -2.74 28.16 -18.96
C ASP A 51 -2.93 27.65 -17.53
N ILE A 52 -3.47 28.49 -16.64
CA ILE A 52 -3.82 28.08 -15.27
C ILE A 52 -4.90 26.99 -15.29
N GLN A 53 -5.96 27.19 -16.07
CA GLN A 53 -7.08 26.25 -16.15
C GLN A 53 -6.65 24.89 -16.74
N VAL A 54 -5.90 24.89 -17.84
CA VAL A 54 -5.37 23.69 -18.49
C VAL A 54 -4.39 22.97 -17.56
N SER A 55 -3.51 23.69 -16.87
CA SER A 55 -2.58 23.09 -15.91
C SER A 55 -3.32 22.39 -14.76
N LYS A 56 -4.36 23.04 -14.20
CA LYS A 56 -5.23 22.45 -13.18
C LYS A 56 -5.95 21.21 -13.70
N LEU A 57 -6.52 21.25 -14.90
CA LEU A 57 -7.22 20.13 -15.52
C LEU A 57 -6.28 18.96 -15.84
N LYS A 58 -5.04 19.24 -16.29
CA LYS A 58 -3.99 18.23 -16.50
C LYS A 58 -3.60 17.55 -15.19
N LEU A 59 -3.45 18.31 -14.10
CA LEU A 59 -3.19 17.75 -12.77
C LEU A 59 -4.33 16.83 -12.30
N MET A 60 -5.58 17.27 -12.49
CA MET A 60 -6.77 16.45 -12.19
C MET A 60 -6.79 15.15 -13.02
N LYS A 61 -6.45 15.21 -14.32
CA LYS A 61 -6.35 14.03 -15.20
C LYS A 61 -5.22 13.10 -14.79
N ALA A 62 -4.05 13.63 -14.42
CA ALA A 62 -2.92 12.84 -13.93
C ALA A 62 -3.29 12.10 -12.64
N ASN A 63 -3.97 12.78 -11.71
CA ASN A 63 -4.47 12.18 -10.48
C ASN A 63 -5.50 11.07 -10.78
N HIS A 64 -6.50 11.35 -11.62
CA HIS A 64 -7.49 10.36 -12.06
C HIS A 64 -6.83 9.12 -12.68
N THR A 65 -5.84 9.32 -13.55
CA THR A 65 -5.09 8.24 -14.21
C THR A 65 -4.32 7.39 -13.19
N SER A 66 -3.65 8.03 -12.24
CA SER A 66 -2.95 7.34 -11.14
C SER A 66 -3.92 6.53 -10.27
N GLN A 67 -5.07 7.12 -9.92
CA GLN A 67 -6.13 6.42 -9.17
C GLN A 67 -6.66 5.21 -9.94
N LYS A 68 -6.89 5.35 -11.24
CA LYS A 68 -7.30 4.26 -12.13
C LYS A 68 -6.29 3.12 -12.09
N TYR A 69 -5.00 3.38 -12.30
CA TYR A 69 -3.97 2.32 -12.25
C TYR A 69 -3.91 1.62 -10.88
N ARG A 70 -4.03 2.37 -9.79
CA ARG A 70 -4.09 1.78 -8.44
C ARG A 70 -5.32 0.89 -8.28
N LEU A 71 -6.47 1.33 -8.80
CA LEU A 71 -7.71 0.56 -8.74
C LEU A 71 -7.63 -0.70 -9.61
N GLU A 72 -7.03 -0.63 -10.80
CA GLU A 72 -6.75 -1.80 -11.66
C GLU A 72 -5.86 -2.83 -10.95
N ALA A 73 -4.77 -2.38 -10.30
CA ALA A 73 -3.90 -3.24 -9.51
C ALA A 73 -4.67 -3.93 -8.36
N ASN A 74 -5.52 -3.17 -7.65
CA ASN A 74 -6.34 -3.71 -6.57
C ASN A 74 -7.36 -4.74 -7.09
N ILE A 75 -8.01 -4.48 -8.22
CA ILE A 75 -8.97 -5.41 -8.86
C ILE A 75 -8.27 -6.69 -9.32
N ALA A 76 -7.06 -6.56 -9.88
CA ALA A 76 -6.32 -7.70 -10.42
C ALA A 76 -5.74 -8.61 -9.33
N LYS A 77 -5.31 -8.03 -8.19
CA LYS A 77 -4.53 -8.75 -7.18
C LYS A 77 -5.16 -8.72 -5.79
N ASP A 78 -5.38 -7.54 -5.25
CA ASP A 78 -5.69 -7.39 -3.82
C ASP A 78 -7.10 -7.87 -3.46
N TYR A 79 -8.13 -7.51 -4.24
CA TYR A 79 -9.49 -7.99 -3.99
C TYR A 79 -9.62 -9.51 -4.17
N PRO A 80 -9.15 -10.13 -5.27
CA PRO A 80 -9.19 -11.59 -5.41
C PRO A 80 -8.47 -12.32 -4.27
N MET A 81 -7.27 -11.86 -3.89
CA MET A 81 -6.52 -12.44 -2.78
C MET A 81 -7.29 -12.38 -1.46
N GLN A 82 -7.87 -11.21 -1.14
CA GLN A 82 -8.67 -11.04 0.08
C GLN A 82 -9.96 -11.88 0.06
N ILE A 83 -10.62 -12.00 -1.09
CA ILE A 83 -11.82 -12.81 -1.26
C ILE A 83 -11.50 -14.29 -1.06
N THR A 84 -10.43 -14.81 -1.67
CA THR A 84 -10.01 -16.21 -1.50
C THR A 84 -9.68 -16.49 -0.05
N ALA A 85 -8.87 -15.64 0.60
CA ALA A 85 -8.53 -15.81 2.00
C ALA A 85 -9.77 -15.74 2.93
N ALA A 86 -10.73 -14.86 2.63
CA ALA A 86 -11.99 -14.78 3.38
C ALA A 86 -12.87 -16.03 3.18
N LYS A 87 -12.92 -16.59 1.96
CA LYS A 87 -13.65 -17.83 1.66
C LYS A 87 -13.05 -19.03 2.38
N GLU A 88 -11.74 -19.24 2.27
CA GLU A 88 -11.05 -20.34 2.95
C GLU A 88 -11.24 -20.25 4.47
N ARG A 89 -11.11 -19.03 5.02
CA ARG A 89 -11.37 -18.79 6.44
C ARG A 89 -12.82 -19.10 6.82
N LEU A 90 -13.78 -18.71 6.00
CA LEU A 90 -15.20 -18.96 6.25
C LEU A 90 -15.50 -20.47 6.24
N GLU A 91 -14.94 -21.22 5.31
CA GLU A 91 -15.05 -22.68 5.26
C GLU A 91 -14.49 -23.33 6.52
N GLY A 92 -13.28 -22.93 6.93
CA GLY A 92 -12.69 -23.39 8.20
C GLY A 92 -13.56 -23.05 9.41
N LEU A 93 -14.11 -21.84 9.48
CA LEU A 93 -15.00 -21.44 10.58
C LEU A 93 -16.33 -22.20 10.58
N LYS A 94 -16.88 -22.54 9.41
CA LYS A 94 -18.10 -23.36 9.29
C LYS A 94 -17.84 -24.79 9.76
N ALA A 95 -16.73 -25.40 9.34
CA ALA A 95 -16.32 -26.72 9.81
C ALA A 95 -16.11 -26.73 11.34
N ASP A 96 -15.44 -25.71 11.89
CA ASP A 96 -15.26 -25.59 13.34
C ASP A 96 -16.60 -25.37 14.08
N LYS A 97 -17.53 -24.60 13.50
CA LYS A 97 -18.88 -24.41 14.06
C LYS A 97 -19.62 -25.74 14.17
N GLU A 98 -19.61 -26.53 13.11
CA GLU A 98 -20.25 -27.85 13.09
C GLU A 98 -19.58 -28.82 14.06
N ALA A 99 -18.25 -28.81 14.13
CA ALA A 99 -17.49 -29.65 15.04
C ALA A 99 -17.78 -29.31 16.51
N VAL A 100 -17.89 -28.01 16.87
CA VAL A 100 -18.07 -27.58 18.26
C VAL A 100 -19.51 -27.71 18.76
N HIS A 101 -20.50 -27.60 17.86
CA HIS A 101 -21.93 -27.58 18.24
C HIS A 101 -22.39 -28.74 19.14
N PRO A 102 -22.13 -30.03 18.81
CA PRO A 102 -22.58 -31.14 19.65
C PRO A 102 -21.89 -31.15 21.03
N PHE A 103 -20.66 -30.63 21.11
CA PHE A 103 -19.94 -30.56 22.37
C PHE A 103 -20.41 -29.41 23.26
N LEU A 104 -20.77 -28.26 22.68
CA LEU A 104 -21.34 -27.14 23.45
C LEU A 104 -22.70 -27.48 24.05
N GLU A 105 -23.50 -28.31 23.39
CA GLU A 105 -24.75 -28.83 23.96
C GLU A 105 -24.47 -29.75 25.14
N LYS A 106 -23.57 -30.73 24.98
CA LYS A 106 -23.17 -31.65 26.06
C LYS A 106 -22.51 -30.93 27.24
N ALA A 107 -21.73 -29.88 26.98
CA ALA A 107 -21.04 -29.08 27.99
C ALA A 107 -21.96 -28.39 29.01
N LYS A 108 -23.27 -28.29 28.70
CA LYS A 108 -24.28 -27.79 29.64
C LYS A 108 -24.54 -28.79 30.76
N ASP A 109 -24.42 -30.08 30.46
CA ASP A 109 -24.75 -31.17 31.39
C ASP A 109 -23.49 -31.84 31.96
N GLU A 110 -22.44 -32.03 31.15
CA GLU A 110 -21.18 -32.67 31.55
C GLU A 110 -19.95 -31.92 31.01
N PHE A 111 -19.03 -31.57 31.91
CA PHE A 111 -17.76 -30.94 31.55
C PHE A 111 -16.64 -31.99 31.51
N SER A 112 -15.83 -31.97 30.44
CA SER A 112 -14.64 -32.80 30.32
C SER A 112 -13.55 -32.06 29.53
N MET A 113 -12.34 -32.08 30.05
CA MET A 113 -11.18 -31.42 29.44
C MET A 113 -9.92 -32.26 29.69
N ASP A 114 -9.12 -32.48 28.64
CA ASP A 114 -7.80 -33.09 28.78
C ASP A 114 -6.74 -32.01 28.97
N ILE A 115 -5.89 -32.17 29.98
CA ILE A 115 -4.73 -31.32 30.21
C ILE A 115 -3.54 -32.21 30.52
N GLY A 116 -2.53 -32.16 29.65
CA GLY A 116 -1.33 -32.99 29.77
C GLY A 116 -1.61 -34.50 29.81
N GLY A 117 -2.65 -34.98 29.12
CA GLY A 117 -3.01 -36.40 29.08
C GLY A 117 -3.83 -36.90 30.28
N LYS A 118 -4.32 -35.99 31.13
CA LYS A 118 -5.26 -36.29 32.22
C LYS A 118 -6.61 -35.63 31.94
N ILE A 119 -7.67 -36.42 32.06
CA ILE A 119 -9.05 -35.96 31.90
C ILE A 119 -9.55 -35.38 33.23
N TYR A 120 -10.03 -34.15 33.18
CA TYR A 120 -10.63 -33.44 34.31
C TYR A 120 -12.11 -33.23 34.06
N THR A 121 -12.94 -33.56 35.04
CA THR A 121 -14.40 -33.33 35.03
C THR A 121 -14.82 -32.18 35.94
N ASP A 122 -13.99 -31.81 36.92
CA ASP A 122 -14.18 -30.60 37.73
C ASP A 122 -13.56 -29.37 37.04
N ARG A 123 -14.35 -28.31 36.90
CA ARG A 123 -13.93 -27.07 36.22
C ARG A 123 -12.82 -26.33 36.98
N LYS A 124 -12.84 -26.34 38.31
CA LYS A 124 -11.83 -25.65 39.12
C LYS A 124 -10.50 -26.38 39.06
N GLU A 125 -10.53 -27.71 39.11
CA GLU A 125 -9.33 -28.53 38.94
C GLU A 125 -8.73 -28.39 37.53
N ALA A 126 -9.57 -28.47 36.48
CA ALA A 126 -9.13 -28.27 35.11
C ALA A 126 -8.50 -26.89 34.89
N GLY A 127 -9.15 -25.82 35.36
CA GLY A 127 -8.60 -24.46 35.22
C GLY A 127 -7.25 -24.28 35.95
N THR A 128 -7.07 -24.94 37.09
CA THR A 128 -5.82 -24.92 37.86
C THR A 128 -4.72 -25.70 37.14
N ALA A 129 -5.05 -26.89 36.62
CA ALA A 129 -4.14 -27.70 35.81
C ALA A 129 -3.71 -26.97 34.53
N LEU A 130 -4.61 -26.21 33.89
CA LEU A 130 -4.30 -25.42 32.69
C LEU A 130 -3.26 -24.33 33.00
N ILE A 131 -3.43 -23.61 34.11
CA ILE A 131 -2.48 -22.57 34.54
C ILE A 131 -1.11 -23.20 34.82
N ALA A 132 -1.09 -24.34 35.52
CA ALA A 132 0.14 -25.07 35.82
C ALA A 132 0.85 -25.55 34.54
N ALA A 133 0.11 -26.10 33.57
CA ALA A 133 0.65 -26.51 32.28
C ALA A 133 1.24 -25.34 31.48
N CYS A 134 0.56 -24.19 31.47
CA CYS A 134 1.09 -22.97 30.84
C CYS A 134 2.37 -22.47 31.53
N ALA A 135 2.41 -22.50 32.87
CA ALA A 135 3.59 -22.09 33.64
C ALA A 135 4.79 -23.02 33.42
N GLY A 136 4.56 -24.33 33.29
CA GLY A 136 5.60 -25.31 32.99
C GLY A 136 6.29 -25.05 31.65
N LEU A 137 5.53 -24.68 30.61
CA LEU A 137 6.09 -24.35 29.29
C LEU A 137 6.95 -23.09 29.31
N LYS A 138 6.58 -22.07 30.10
CA LYS A 138 7.42 -20.88 30.31
C LYS A 138 8.76 -21.23 30.96
N ALA A 139 8.77 -22.14 31.93
CA ALA A 139 10.00 -22.57 32.59
C ALA A 139 11.01 -23.19 31.61
N VAL A 140 10.51 -23.92 30.61
CA VAL A 140 11.31 -24.56 29.55
C VAL A 140 11.50 -23.63 28.33
N ARG A 141 10.99 -22.39 28.39
CA ARG A 141 11.03 -21.39 27.29
C ARG A 141 10.55 -21.94 25.95
N THR A 142 9.54 -22.82 25.99
CA THR A 142 9.01 -23.47 24.79
C THR A 142 7.52 -23.21 24.67
N SER A 143 7.01 -23.25 23.43
CA SER A 143 5.57 -23.32 23.17
C SER A 143 5.18 -24.78 22.94
N GLY A 144 3.96 -25.14 23.32
CA GLY A 144 3.59 -26.55 23.31
C GLY A 144 2.11 -26.78 23.48
N ARG A 145 1.70 -28.01 23.14
CA ARG A 145 0.35 -28.49 23.40
C ARG A 145 0.18 -28.69 24.90
N VAL A 146 -0.81 -28.03 25.49
CA VAL A 146 -1.16 -28.13 26.92
C VAL A 146 -2.33 -29.06 27.18
N GLY A 147 -3.17 -29.31 26.18
CA GLY A 147 -4.36 -30.13 26.37
C GLY A 147 -5.26 -30.21 25.15
N GLU A 148 -6.48 -30.68 25.37
CA GLU A 148 -7.54 -30.78 24.39
C GLU A 148 -8.90 -30.52 25.06
N ILE A 149 -9.77 -29.80 24.37
CA ILE A 149 -11.14 -29.56 24.81
C ILE A 149 -12.08 -29.73 23.62
N TYR A 150 -13.05 -30.64 23.73
CA TYR A 150 -14.07 -30.86 22.69
C TYR A 150 -13.51 -31.10 21.28
N GLY A 151 -12.39 -31.83 21.17
CA GLY A 151 -11.70 -32.08 19.90
C GLY A 151 -10.77 -30.96 19.42
N PHE A 152 -10.72 -29.82 20.12
CA PHE A 152 -9.81 -28.71 19.82
C PHE A 152 -8.52 -28.83 20.62
N HIS A 153 -7.38 -28.79 19.94
CA HIS A 153 -6.08 -28.85 20.59
C HIS A 153 -5.70 -27.49 21.16
N LEU A 154 -5.24 -27.49 22.41
CA LEU A 154 -4.84 -26.29 23.13
C LEU A 154 -3.33 -26.16 23.12
N PHE A 155 -2.83 -25.05 22.57
CA PHE A 155 -1.42 -24.70 22.55
C PHE A 155 -1.18 -23.46 23.39
N SER A 156 -0.17 -23.47 24.24
CA SER A 156 0.20 -22.31 25.03
C SER A 156 1.57 -21.78 24.60
N GLU A 157 1.66 -20.46 24.55
CA GLU A 157 2.88 -19.71 24.28
C GLU A 157 2.98 -18.55 25.26
N PHE A 158 4.19 -18.25 25.73
CA PHE A 158 4.45 -17.11 26.59
C PHE A 158 4.91 -15.91 25.75
N ASP A 159 4.05 -14.90 25.64
CA ASP A 159 4.38 -13.62 25.05
C ASP A 159 5.31 -12.87 26.01
N SER A 160 6.60 -12.89 25.70
CA SER A 160 7.64 -12.27 26.53
C SER A 160 7.59 -10.74 26.50
N PHE A 161 7.04 -10.14 25.44
CA PHE A 161 6.93 -8.69 25.30
C PHE A 161 5.81 -8.14 26.19
N ASN A 162 4.64 -8.77 26.14
CA ASN A 162 3.49 -8.38 26.96
C ASN A 162 3.44 -9.06 28.34
N GLN A 163 4.38 -9.96 28.62
CA GLN A 163 4.46 -10.80 29.82
C GLN A 163 3.16 -11.58 30.10
N LYS A 164 2.51 -12.07 29.04
CA LYS A 164 1.20 -12.74 29.09
C LYS A 164 1.26 -14.13 28.50
N TYR A 165 0.42 -15.03 29.03
CA TYR A 165 0.22 -16.34 28.45
C TYR A 165 -0.87 -16.27 27.39
N ILE A 166 -0.55 -16.68 26.17
CA ILE A 166 -1.50 -16.76 25.06
C ILE A 166 -1.80 -18.22 24.79
N LEU A 167 -3.06 -18.59 24.95
CA LEU A 167 -3.57 -19.90 24.60
C LEU A 167 -4.18 -19.82 23.20
N THR A 168 -3.71 -20.68 22.31
CA THR A 168 -4.26 -20.87 20.97
C THR A 168 -5.06 -22.17 20.95
N ILE A 169 -6.37 -22.04 20.76
CA ILE A 169 -7.29 -23.14 20.51
C ILE A 169 -7.23 -23.43 19.01
N LYS A 170 -6.76 -24.60 18.61
CA LYS A 170 -6.61 -25.01 17.20
C LYS A 170 -7.71 -26.00 16.80
N GLY A 171 -8.49 -25.60 15.79
CA GLY A 171 -9.29 -26.46 14.93
C GLY A 171 -8.83 -26.28 13.48
N GLN A 172 -9.77 -26.14 12.54
CA GLN A 172 -9.47 -25.67 11.19
C GLN A 172 -9.02 -24.21 11.20
N CYS A 173 -9.60 -23.41 12.09
CA CYS A 173 -9.15 -22.08 12.45
C CYS A 173 -8.43 -22.07 13.80
N SER A 174 -7.64 -21.02 14.02
CA SER A 174 -6.97 -20.77 15.30
C SER A 174 -7.63 -19.62 16.05
N TYR A 175 -7.88 -19.83 17.34
CA TYR A 175 -8.49 -18.84 18.23
C TYR A 175 -7.56 -18.56 19.41
N LYS A 176 -7.14 -17.30 19.55
CA LYS A 176 -6.24 -16.88 20.63
C LYS A 176 -7.05 -16.32 21.81
N VAL A 177 -6.70 -16.73 23.02
CA VAL A 177 -7.25 -16.21 24.28
C VAL A 177 -6.12 -15.96 25.27
N GLU A 178 -6.27 -14.93 26.09
CA GLU A 178 -5.31 -14.60 27.15
C GLU A 178 -5.61 -15.43 28.41
N VAL A 179 -4.58 -16.09 28.94
CA VAL A 179 -4.65 -16.86 30.18
C VAL A 179 -4.21 -15.97 31.33
N GLY A 180 -5.14 -15.74 32.26
CA GLY A 180 -4.93 -15.00 33.50
C GLY A 180 -4.68 -15.94 34.68
N LYS A 181 -4.69 -15.36 35.89
CA LYS A 181 -4.46 -16.10 37.15
C LYS A 181 -5.70 -16.85 37.67
N ASP A 182 -6.88 -16.52 37.15
CA ASP A 182 -8.14 -17.13 37.58
C ASP A 182 -8.47 -18.38 36.76
N ALA A 183 -8.51 -19.53 37.45
CA ALA A 183 -8.80 -20.84 36.88
C ALA A 183 -10.16 -20.88 36.17
N LEU A 184 -11.23 -20.41 36.81
CA LEU A 184 -12.57 -20.48 36.25
C LEU A 184 -12.77 -19.44 35.14
N GLY A 185 -12.23 -18.23 35.31
CA GLY A 185 -12.25 -17.19 34.29
C GLY A 185 -11.54 -17.62 33.00
N ASN A 186 -10.45 -18.38 33.08
CA ASN A 186 -9.77 -18.92 31.91
C ASN A 186 -10.65 -19.91 31.13
N LEU A 187 -11.33 -20.82 31.82
CA LEU A 187 -12.28 -21.73 31.19
C LEU A 187 -13.46 -20.99 30.56
N GLN A 188 -13.97 -19.95 31.24
CA GLN A 188 -15.02 -19.11 30.68
C GLN A 188 -14.54 -18.40 29.39
N ARG A 189 -13.30 -17.92 29.33
CA ARG A 189 -12.74 -17.32 28.10
C ARG A 189 -12.63 -18.33 26.96
N ILE A 190 -12.20 -19.56 27.24
CA ILE A 190 -12.17 -20.65 26.25
C ILE A 190 -13.58 -20.93 25.73
N SER A 191 -14.54 -21.12 26.65
CA SER A 191 -15.94 -21.32 26.33
C SER A 191 -16.49 -20.19 25.46
N ASN A 192 -16.26 -18.93 25.85
CA ASN A 192 -16.69 -17.76 25.06
C ASN A 192 -16.04 -17.72 23.67
N ALA A 193 -14.79 -18.14 23.53
CA ALA A 193 -14.12 -18.20 22.23
C ALA A 193 -14.77 -19.24 21.30
N LEU A 194 -15.20 -20.38 21.85
CA LEU A 194 -15.92 -21.43 21.14
C LEU A 194 -17.35 -21.03 20.77
N TYR A 195 -18.13 -20.47 21.72
CA TYR A 195 -19.46 -19.91 21.44
C TYR A 195 -19.39 -18.76 20.42
N GLY A 196 -18.30 -17.97 20.44
CA GLY A 196 -18.08 -16.88 19.51
C GLY A 196 -17.76 -17.29 18.07
N ILE A 197 -17.59 -18.58 17.77
CA ILE A 197 -17.32 -19.07 16.41
C ILE A 197 -18.50 -18.73 15.49
N GLU A 198 -19.74 -18.91 15.95
CA GLU A 198 -20.93 -18.58 15.16
C GLU A 198 -20.97 -17.11 14.76
N LYS A 199 -20.67 -16.21 15.70
CA LYS A 199 -20.57 -14.78 15.42
C LYS A 199 -19.48 -14.49 14.38
N LYS A 200 -18.31 -15.15 14.51
CA LYS A 200 -17.19 -14.99 13.56
C LYS A 200 -17.53 -15.50 12.15
N VAL A 201 -18.36 -16.54 12.04
CA VAL A 201 -18.88 -17.02 10.74
C VAL A 201 -19.70 -15.90 10.09
N ALA A 202 -20.65 -15.31 10.81
CA ALA A 202 -21.48 -14.22 10.30
C ALA A 202 -20.65 -12.97 9.94
N GLU A 203 -19.71 -12.56 10.80
CA GLU A 203 -18.81 -11.44 10.54
C GLU A 203 -17.94 -11.68 9.29
N THR A 204 -17.42 -12.90 9.11
CA THR A 204 -16.58 -13.25 7.96
C THR A 204 -17.40 -13.32 6.67
N GLN A 205 -18.65 -13.82 6.73
CA GLN A 205 -19.58 -13.82 5.61
C GLN A 205 -19.90 -12.38 5.17
N ASN A 206 -20.28 -11.50 6.10
CA ASN A 206 -20.55 -10.09 5.79
C ASN A 206 -19.33 -9.39 5.17
N LYS A 207 -18.12 -9.71 5.67
CA LYS A 207 -16.87 -9.19 5.10
C LYS A 207 -16.65 -9.69 3.67
N LEU A 208 -16.91 -10.97 3.41
CA LEU A 208 -16.81 -11.54 2.07
C LEU A 208 -17.77 -10.85 1.10
N ASP A 209 -19.02 -10.66 1.51
CA ASP A 209 -20.04 -10.01 0.69
C ASP A 209 -19.67 -8.54 0.41
N THR A 210 -19.18 -7.83 1.42
CA THR A 210 -18.68 -6.45 1.28
C THR A 210 -17.50 -6.37 0.31
N LEU A 211 -16.53 -7.29 0.39
CA LEU A 211 -15.39 -7.33 -0.52
C LEU A 211 -15.82 -7.61 -1.96
N GLN A 212 -16.81 -8.48 -2.16
CA GLN A 212 -17.37 -8.76 -3.48
C GLN A 212 -18.09 -7.54 -4.07
N GLN A 213 -18.88 -6.84 -3.26
CA GLN A 213 -19.53 -5.58 -3.66
C GLN A 213 -18.49 -4.51 -4.00
N GLN A 214 -17.46 -4.33 -3.17
CA GLN A 214 -16.38 -3.39 -3.44
C GLN A 214 -15.63 -3.71 -4.73
N LEU A 215 -15.37 -4.98 -5.02
CA LEU A 215 -14.77 -5.41 -6.29
C LEU A 215 -15.69 -5.06 -7.47
N ALA A 216 -17.00 -5.27 -7.36
CA ALA A 216 -17.96 -4.93 -8.42
C ALA A 216 -17.99 -3.40 -8.66
N THR A 217 -18.13 -2.61 -7.60
CA THR A 217 -18.09 -1.15 -7.68
C THR A 217 -16.76 -0.64 -8.25
N ALA A 218 -15.64 -1.21 -7.83
CA ALA A 218 -14.31 -0.86 -8.34
C ALA A 218 -14.20 -1.13 -9.85
N LYS A 219 -14.75 -2.24 -10.34
CA LYS A 219 -14.78 -2.57 -11.78
C LYS A 219 -15.63 -1.58 -12.59
N GLU A 220 -16.73 -1.08 -12.02
CA GLU A 220 -17.53 -0.04 -12.67
C GLU A 220 -16.82 1.31 -12.65
N GLU A 221 -16.18 1.66 -11.54
CA GLU A 221 -15.49 2.94 -11.36
C GLU A 221 -14.25 3.05 -12.25
N VAL A 222 -13.46 1.98 -12.38
CA VAL A 222 -12.25 1.96 -13.22
C VAL A 222 -12.56 2.13 -14.71
N ALA A 223 -13.78 1.77 -15.13
CA ALA A 223 -14.26 1.94 -16.49
C ALA A 223 -14.68 3.39 -16.80
N LYS A 224 -14.92 4.23 -15.78
CA LYS A 224 -15.35 5.61 -16.00
C LYS A 224 -14.18 6.45 -16.55
N PRO A 225 -14.40 7.21 -17.65
CA PRO A 225 -13.40 8.14 -18.16
C PRO A 225 -13.28 9.35 -17.23
N PHE A 226 -12.22 10.14 -17.43
CA PHE A 226 -12.04 11.38 -16.71
C PHE A 226 -13.21 12.34 -17.00
N PRO A 227 -13.97 12.81 -15.98
CA PRO A 227 -15.21 13.56 -16.22
C PRO A 227 -15.03 14.87 -16.99
N LYS A 228 -13.85 15.49 -16.91
CA LYS A 228 -13.52 16.77 -17.56
C LYS A 228 -12.64 16.61 -18.78
N GLU A 229 -12.68 15.43 -19.42
CA GLU A 229 -11.87 15.15 -20.61
C GLU A 229 -12.19 16.11 -21.76
N GLN A 230 -13.47 16.39 -22.00
CA GLN A 230 -13.91 17.36 -23.03
C GLN A 230 -13.48 18.79 -22.68
N GLU A 231 -13.73 19.25 -21.45
CA GLU A 231 -13.33 20.59 -20.99
C GLU A 231 -11.81 20.79 -21.11
N LEU A 232 -11.01 19.76 -20.78
CA LEU A 232 -9.58 19.79 -20.95
C LEU A 232 -9.18 19.86 -22.43
N ALA A 233 -9.84 19.09 -23.30
CA ALA A 233 -9.55 19.10 -24.74
C ALA A 233 -9.85 20.46 -25.37
N GLU A 234 -11.04 21.02 -25.14
CA GLU A 234 -11.47 22.32 -25.66
C GLU A 234 -10.54 23.45 -25.21
N LYS A 235 -10.22 23.52 -23.91
CA LYS A 235 -9.34 24.56 -23.36
C LYS A 235 -7.90 24.39 -23.83
N SER A 236 -7.43 23.15 -24.01
CA SER A 236 -6.09 22.89 -24.55
C SER A 236 -5.98 23.28 -26.01
N GLU A 237 -7.02 23.04 -26.80
CA GLU A 237 -7.10 23.43 -28.22
C GLU A 237 -7.11 24.96 -28.35
N ARG A 238 -7.98 25.65 -27.59
CA ARG A 238 -8.03 27.12 -27.57
C ARG A 238 -6.70 27.74 -27.16
N LEU A 239 -6.03 27.15 -26.18
CA LEU A 239 -4.70 27.58 -25.74
C LEU A 239 -3.64 27.38 -26.83
N ALA A 240 -3.73 26.28 -27.61
CA ALA A 240 -2.85 26.04 -28.74
C ALA A 240 -3.08 27.05 -29.89
N GLU A 241 -4.34 27.38 -30.18
CA GLU A 241 -4.69 28.44 -31.14
C GLU A 241 -4.13 29.80 -30.73
N LEU A 242 -4.33 30.20 -29.47
CA LEU A 242 -3.81 31.47 -28.93
C LEU A 242 -2.29 31.53 -28.97
N ASN A 243 -1.61 30.42 -28.65
CA ASN A 243 -0.16 30.33 -28.77
C ASN A 243 0.30 30.48 -30.23
N ALA A 244 -0.41 29.91 -31.21
CA ALA A 244 -0.07 30.07 -32.62
C ALA A 244 -0.27 31.52 -33.10
N LEU A 245 -1.38 32.16 -32.72
CA LEU A 245 -1.67 33.55 -33.03
C LEU A 245 -0.62 34.51 -32.48
N LEU A 246 -0.27 34.37 -31.20
CA LEU A 246 0.71 35.23 -30.54
C LEU A 246 2.12 35.04 -31.12
N ASN A 247 2.51 33.80 -31.45
CA ASN A 247 3.80 33.52 -32.10
C ASN A 247 3.89 34.06 -33.55
N MET A 248 2.75 34.26 -34.23
CA MET A 248 2.69 34.88 -35.55
C MET A 248 2.82 36.41 -35.47
N ASP A 249 2.17 37.04 -34.49
CA ASP A 249 2.28 38.49 -34.26
C ASP A 249 3.70 38.92 -33.82
N GLU A 250 4.45 38.07 -33.13
CA GLU A 250 5.87 38.31 -32.83
C GLU A 250 6.78 38.29 -34.07
N LYS A 251 6.30 37.78 -35.22
CA LYS A 251 7.06 37.72 -36.49
C LYS A 251 6.68 38.81 -37.52
N GLY A 252 5.88 39.81 -37.15
CA GLY A 252 5.62 41.01 -37.96
C GLY A 252 6.82 41.99 -37.98
N PRO A 253 6.97 42.82 -39.03
CA PRO A 253 8.26 43.30 -39.51
C PRO A 253 8.96 44.20 -38.49
N SER A 254 10.05 43.71 -37.91
CA SER A 254 11.07 44.59 -37.36
C SER A 254 11.71 45.30 -38.55
N GLU A 255 11.22 46.50 -38.87
CA GLU A 255 11.95 47.46 -39.69
C GLU A 255 13.37 47.60 -39.17
N ALA A 256 14.27 47.73 -40.15
CA ALA A 256 15.70 47.90 -40.00
C ALA A 256 16.05 48.98 -38.98
N LEU A 257 16.85 48.60 -38.00
CA LEU A 257 17.86 49.46 -37.43
C LEU A 257 19.18 48.69 -37.53
N ASP A 258 19.86 48.91 -38.66
CA ASP A 258 21.31 48.75 -38.74
C ASP A 258 21.93 49.64 -37.65
N VAL A 259 22.41 49.01 -36.59
CA VAL A 259 23.54 49.53 -35.83
C VAL A 259 24.52 48.38 -35.71
N ASP A 260 25.51 48.42 -36.60
CA ASP A 260 26.75 47.67 -36.49
C ASP A 260 27.45 48.07 -35.19
N GLU A 261 27.60 47.14 -34.25
CA GLU A 261 28.73 47.09 -33.33
C GLU A 261 28.90 45.69 -32.75
N GLY A 262 29.95 44.98 -33.22
CA GLY A 262 30.83 44.22 -32.34
C GLY A 262 30.33 42.89 -31.77
N ALA A 263 30.67 41.80 -32.48
CA ALA A 263 31.09 40.50 -31.97
C ALA A 263 30.64 40.07 -30.56
N GLU A 264 29.77 39.06 -30.50
CA GLU A 264 29.98 37.87 -29.65
C GLU A 264 29.08 36.73 -30.14
N GLU A 265 29.69 35.58 -30.44
CA GLU A 265 29.02 34.38 -30.94
C GLU A 265 28.02 33.82 -29.90
N PRO A 266 26.77 33.50 -30.28
CA PRO A 266 25.90 32.72 -29.40
C PRO A 266 26.43 31.29 -29.34
N ILE A 267 26.87 30.88 -28.16
CA ILE A 267 27.22 29.50 -27.84
C ILE A 267 25.95 28.66 -27.99
N VAL A 268 25.82 27.98 -29.13
CA VAL A 268 24.83 26.92 -29.37
C VAL A 268 25.00 25.84 -28.31
N ALA A 269 24.08 25.78 -27.35
CA ALA A 269 23.90 24.63 -26.49
C ALA A 269 23.11 23.54 -27.22
N ASP A 270 23.61 23.11 -28.38
CA ASP A 270 23.27 21.80 -28.93
C ASP A 270 24.32 20.81 -28.42
N SER A 271 24.04 20.27 -27.23
CA SER A 271 24.73 19.08 -26.74
C SER A 271 23.70 17.95 -26.66
N PRO A 272 23.91 16.83 -27.38
CA PRO A 272 23.02 15.69 -27.31
C PRO A 272 22.97 15.16 -25.88
N ARG A 273 21.75 15.05 -25.34
CA ARG A 273 21.47 14.45 -24.04
C ARG A 273 22.23 13.13 -23.91
N LYS A 274 23.04 13.02 -22.85
CA LYS A 274 23.71 11.78 -22.43
C LYS A 274 22.71 10.62 -22.48
N PRO A 275 23.10 9.44 -22.99
CA PRO A 275 22.19 8.30 -23.09
C PRO A 275 21.70 7.86 -21.71
N SER A 276 20.38 7.64 -21.63
CA SER A 276 19.67 7.12 -20.47
C SER A 276 20.37 5.90 -19.87
N VAL A 277 20.38 5.82 -18.53
CA VAL A 277 20.93 4.72 -17.72
C VAL A 277 20.41 3.35 -18.16
N LEU A 278 19.24 3.31 -18.82
CA LEU A 278 18.64 2.11 -19.39
C LEU A 278 19.43 1.52 -20.58
N GLY A 279 20.11 2.37 -21.37
CA GLY A 279 20.95 1.94 -22.49
C GLY A 279 22.24 1.28 -22.03
N LYS A 280 22.87 1.83 -20.98
CA LYS A 280 24.09 1.27 -20.37
C LYS A 280 23.84 -0.09 -19.70
N LEU A 281 22.64 -0.30 -19.15
CA LEU A 281 22.22 -1.59 -18.58
C LEU A 281 21.98 -2.66 -19.66
N LYS A 282 21.50 -2.27 -20.85
CA LYS A 282 21.35 -3.20 -21.99
C LYS A 282 22.70 -3.62 -22.56
N GLU A 283 23.62 -2.68 -22.78
CA GLU A 283 24.98 -2.98 -23.25
C GLU A 283 25.79 -3.81 -22.25
N ALA A 284 25.63 -3.58 -20.94
CA ALA A 284 26.27 -4.39 -19.91
C ALA A 284 25.72 -5.84 -19.90
N LYS A 285 24.42 -6.02 -20.17
CA LYS A 285 23.79 -7.34 -20.23
C LYS A 285 24.21 -8.14 -21.47
N GLU A 286 24.38 -7.48 -22.61
CA GLU A 286 24.88 -8.11 -23.84
C GLU A 286 26.37 -8.49 -23.72
N ARG A 287 27.20 -7.62 -23.12
CA ARG A 287 28.63 -7.93 -22.87
C ARG A 287 28.83 -9.09 -21.90
N LEU A 288 27.97 -9.24 -20.88
CA LEU A 288 27.99 -10.39 -19.97
C LEU A 288 27.54 -11.69 -20.66
N SER A 289 26.62 -11.62 -21.62
CA SER A 289 26.19 -12.80 -22.40
C SER A 289 27.23 -13.26 -23.43
N ALA A 290 28.00 -12.33 -24.01
CA ALA A 290 29.08 -12.65 -24.95
C ALA A 290 30.31 -13.24 -24.25
N ALA A 291 30.63 -12.79 -23.02
CA ALA A 291 31.76 -13.31 -22.24
C ALA A 291 31.54 -14.73 -21.68
N GLN A 292 30.31 -15.26 -21.72
CA GLN A 292 30.00 -16.65 -21.32
C GLN A 292 30.04 -17.64 -22.50
N GLY A 293 30.31 -17.17 -23.72
CA GLY A 293 30.39 -18.00 -24.94
C GLY A 293 31.80 -18.50 -25.31
N GLU A 294 32.86 -17.98 -24.68
CA GLU A 294 34.26 -18.32 -25.03
C GLU A 294 35.09 -18.76 -23.81
N GLN A 295 34.74 -19.89 -23.19
CA GLN A 295 35.68 -20.67 -22.37
C GLN A 295 35.51 -22.18 -22.61
N GLY A 296 36.31 -22.68 -23.57
CA GLY A 296 37.00 -23.97 -23.59
C GLY A 296 36.30 -25.23 -23.06
N GLN A 297 35.92 -26.11 -23.98
CA GLN A 297 35.86 -27.56 -23.72
C GLN A 297 37.27 -28.09 -23.38
N PRO A 298 37.51 -28.73 -22.22
CA PRO A 298 38.72 -29.51 -22.01
C PRO A 298 38.57 -30.90 -22.64
N LYS A 299 39.56 -31.25 -23.48
CA LYS A 299 39.77 -32.57 -24.08
C LYS A 299 39.90 -33.63 -22.98
N HIS A 300 39.06 -34.67 -23.02
CA HIS A 300 39.21 -35.85 -22.17
C HIS A 300 40.42 -36.68 -22.64
N ARG A 301 41.46 -36.74 -21.81
CA ARG A 301 42.63 -37.62 -21.97
C ARG A 301 42.29 -39.01 -21.45
N GLN A 302 42.51 -40.02 -22.29
CA GLN A 302 42.60 -41.44 -21.94
C GLN A 302 43.89 -41.72 -21.16
N GLU A 303 43.80 -42.50 -20.09
CA GLU A 303 44.85 -43.34 -19.45
C GLU A 303 44.08 -44.17 -18.38
N GLN A 304 43.68 -45.44 -18.56
CA GLN A 304 44.39 -46.73 -18.66
C GLN A 304 45.18 -47.16 -17.40
N PHE A 305 44.74 -48.32 -16.84
CA PHE A 305 45.46 -49.30 -15.98
C PHE A 305 45.82 -48.85 -14.53
N ILE A 306 45.67 -49.62 -13.45
CA ILE A 306 45.48 -51.05 -13.14
C ILE A 306 44.53 -51.16 -11.94
#